data_AF-A0A962SX09-F1
#
_entry.id   AF-A0A962SX09-F1
#
_cell.length_a   1.000
_cell.length_b   1.000
_cell.length_c   1.000
_cell.angle_alpha   90.00
_cell.angle_beta   90.00
_cell.angle_gamma   90.00
#
_symmetry.space_group_name_H-M   'P 1'
#
loop_
_entity.id
_entity.type
_entity.pdbx_description
1 polymer ?
#
loop_
_entity_poly.entity_id
_entity_poly.type
_entity_poly.pdbx_seq_one_letter_code
_entity_poly.pdbx_strand_id
1 'polypeptide(L)'
;MPMLPEALRLGRALRPLKRRVPSRVQVALDEDDTVQRIAEQALWLPVFRPSPERWLELALVVDGYSSMVIWEPLLAELRRLFERSGVCRDVRVWRLVADSSRGEARLRLANESGRCVRHVRELVEGTGRRLIWVLSDCVAPYWRDNAALFDLLRLWSRSNPL
;
A
#
# COMPACT_ATOMS: atom_id res chain seq x y z
N MET A 1 -18.81 16.19 10.81
CA MET A 1 -18.81 16.45 9.35
C MET A 1 -17.82 15.49 8.72
N PRO A 2 -18.17 14.77 7.65
CA PRO A 2 -17.19 13.95 6.93
C PRO A 2 -16.07 14.85 6.38
N MET A 3 -14.82 14.46 6.57
CA MET A 3 -13.67 15.19 6.01
C MET A 3 -13.47 14.90 4.52
N LEU A 4 -14.09 13.82 4.01
CA LEU A 4 -14.07 13.43 2.61
C LEU A 4 -15.48 13.52 1.99
N PRO A 5 -15.96 14.74 1.66
CA PRO A 5 -17.34 14.98 1.22
C PRO A 5 -17.74 14.23 -0.06
N GLU A 6 -16.78 13.93 -0.94
CA GLU A 6 -17.02 13.22 -2.21
C GLU A 6 -16.52 11.77 -2.21
N ALA A 7 -16.52 11.09 -1.06
CA ALA A 7 -16.00 9.72 -0.92
C ALA A 7 -16.56 8.74 -1.98
N LEU A 8 -17.84 8.83 -2.34
CA LEU A 8 -18.44 7.98 -3.37
C LEU A 8 -17.88 8.26 -4.77
N ARG A 9 -17.65 9.54 -5.10
CA ARG A 9 -17.09 9.95 -6.39
C ARG A 9 -15.64 9.45 -6.51
N LEU A 10 -14.86 9.61 -5.44
CA LEU A 10 -13.50 9.07 -5.38
C LEU A 10 -13.50 7.54 -5.50
N GLY A 11 -14.36 6.83 -4.78
CA GLY A 11 -14.47 5.37 -4.88
C GLY A 11 -14.85 4.87 -6.28
N ARG A 12 -15.65 5.64 -7.03
CA ARG A 12 -15.95 5.37 -8.46
C ARG A 12 -14.75 5.62 -9.35
N ALA A 13 -13.98 6.69 -9.10
CA ALA A 13 -12.78 7.02 -9.86
C ALA A 13 -11.68 5.96 -9.72
N LEU A 14 -11.68 5.17 -8.63
CA LEU A 14 -10.74 4.06 -8.45
C LEU A 14 -11.12 2.78 -9.24
N ARG A 15 -12.30 2.70 -9.88
CA ARG A 15 -12.73 1.50 -10.61
C ARG A 15 -11.73 1.00 -11.66
N PRO A 16 -11.07 1.85 -12.48
CA PRO A 16 -10.08 1.38 -13.46
C PRO A 16 -8.89 0.64 -12.84
N LEU A 17 -8.60 0.89 -11.56
CA LEU A 17 -7.51 0.23 -10.83
C LEU A 17 -7.89 -1.15 -10.29
N LYS A 18 -9.16 -1.59 -10.41
CA LYS A 18 -9.61 -2.89 -9.93
C LYS A 18 -9.22 -3.99 -10.92
N ARG A 19 -8.02 -4.56 -10.74
CA ARG A 19 -7.54 -5.73 -11.50
C ARG A 19 -7.30 -6.91 -10.56
N ARG A 20 -7.61 -8.12 -11.05
CA ARG A 20 -7.20 -9.37 -10.41
C ARG A 20 -6.04 -9.98 -11.18
N VAL A 21 -5.10 -10.56 -10.44
CA VAL A 21 -3.91 -11.22 -10.98
C VAL A 21 -3.69 -12.55 -10.25
N PRO A 22 -3.00 -13.53 -10.85
CA PRO A 22 -2.57 -14.71 -10.14
C PRO A 22 -1.76 -14.34 -8.89
N SER A 23 -2.15 -14.91 -7.74
CA SER A 23 -1.39 -14.78 -6.51
C SER A 23 -0.04 -15.48 -6.65
N ARG A 24 0.98 -14.93 -5.99
CA ARG A 24 2.33 -15.53 -5.95
C ARG A 24 2.52 -16.51 -4.80
N VAL A 25 1.61 -16.49 -3.83
CA VAL A 25 1.76 -17.24 -2.58
C VAL A 25 0.53 -18.08 -2.27
N GLN A 26 -0.67 -17.68 -2.73
CA GLN A 26 -1.89 -18.44 -2.51
C GLN A 26 -2.23 -19.29 -3.73
N VAL A 27 -2.46 -20.58 -3.49
CA VAL A 27 -2.98 -21.53 -4.48
C VAL A 27 -4.33 -22.07 -4.00
N ALA A 28 -5.20 -22.42 -4.93
CA ALA A 28 -6.48 -23.05 -4.70
C ALA A 28 -6.53 -24.39 -5.46
N LEU A 29 -7.28 -25.35 -4.91
CA LEU A 29 -7.58 -26.60 -5.61
C LEU A 29 -8.36 -26.28 -6.88
N ASP A 30 -7.91 -26.80 -8.01
CA ASP A 30 -8.67 -26.82 -9.26
C ASP A 30 -9.52 -28.08 -9.24
N GLU A 31 -10.73 -27.97 -8.71
CA GLU A 31 -11.64 -29.11 -8.56
C GLU A 31 -11.98 -29.74 -9.92
N ASP A 32 -12.24 -28.91 -10.94
CA ASP A 32 -12.59 -29.37 -12.28
C ASP A 32 -11.43 -30.18 -12.90
N ASP A 33 -10.21 -29.65 -12.86
CA ASP A 33 -9.04 -30.33 -13.42
C ASP A 33 -8.64 -31.56 -12.58
N THR A 34 -8.86 -31.50 -11.27
CA THR A 34 -8.66 -32.65 -10.37
C THR A 34 -9.63 -33.78 -10.71
N VAL A 35 -10.93 -33.48 -10.87
CA VAL A 35 -11.95 -34.49 -11.24
C VAL A 35 -11.66 -35.06 -12.61
N GLN A 36 -11.32 -34.21 -13.58
CA GLN A 36 -10.99 -34.65 -14.94
C GLN A 36 -9.79 -35.60 -14.94
N ARG A 37 -8.72 -35.23 -14.22
CA ARG A 37 -7.52 -36.06 -14.12
C ARG A 37 -7.76 -37.39 -13.42
N ILE A 38 -8.59 -37.40 -12.36
CA ILE A 38 -9.01 -38.65 -11.70
C ILE A 38 -9.80 -39.52 -12.67
N ALA A 39 -10.75 -38.94 -13.41
CA ALA A 39 -11.58 -39.68 -14.36
C ALA A 39 -10.76 -40.28 -15.52
N GLU A 40 -9.78 -39.53 -16.04
CA GLU A 40 -8.97 -39.95 -17.18
C GLU A 40 -7.82 -40.90 -16.80
N GLN A 41 -7.20 -40.70 -15.63
CA GLN A 41 -5.92 -41.34 -15.28
C GLN A 41 -6.01 -42.23 -14.03
N ALA A 42 -7.17 -42.27 -13.35
CA ALA A 42 -7.36 -42.93 -12.05
C ALA A 42 -6.35 -42.48 -10.97
N LEU A 43 -5.72 -41.30 -11.15
CA LEU A 43 -4.74 -40.71 -10.26
C LEU A 43 -5.41 -39.72 -9.31
N TRP A 44 -5.46 -40.08 -8.02
CA TRP A 44 -6.04 -39.25 -6.94
C TRP A 44 -5.06 -38.19 -6.45
N LEU A 45 -4.59 -37.34 -7.36
CA LEU A 45 -3.69 -36.24 -7.06
C LEU A 45 -4.37 -34.89 -7.34
N PRO A 46 -4.50 -34.02 -6.32
CA PRO A 46 -5.10 -32.70 -6.49
C PRO A 46 -4.27 -31.83 -7.42
N VAL A 47 -4.94 -31.13 -8.33
CA VAL A 47 -4.33 -30.09 -9.16
C VAL A 47 -4.54 -28.74 -8.51
N PHE A 48 -3.50 -27.93 -8.40
CA PHE A 48 -3.56 -26.61 -7.80
C PHE A 48 -3.31 -25.52 -8.84
N ARG A 49 -4.05 -24.41 -8.74
CA ARG A 49 -3.82 -23.19 -9.51
C ARG A 49 -3.64 -21.97 -8.61
N PRO A 50 -2.88 -20.95 -9.03
CA PRO A 50 -2.81 -19.69 -8.29
C PRO A 50 -4.20 -19.08 -8.06
N SER A 51 -4.49 -18.72 -6.81
CA SER A 51 -5.75 -18.04 -6.48
C SER A 51 -5.74 -16.60 -7.02
N PRO A 52 -6.86 -16.08 -7.56
CA PRO A 52 -6.91 -14.70 -8.04
C PRO A 52 -6.93 -13.70 -6.88
N GLU A 53 -5.94 -12.81 -6.82
CA GLU A 53 -5.83 -11.75 -5.80
C GLU A 53 -5.98 -10.36 -6.41
N ARG A 54 -6.26 -9.35 -5.57
CA ARG A 54 -6.22 -7.93 -5.98
C ARG A 54 -4.77 -7.56 -6.26
N TRP A 55 -4.52 -6.90 -7.39
CA TRP A 55 -3.14 -6.69 -7.84
C TRP A 55 -2.38 -5.63 -7.05
N LEU A 56 -3.04 -4.63 -6.47
CA LEU A 56 -2.39 -3.52 -5.76
C LEU A 56 -2.24 -3.76 -4.27
N GLU A 57 -1.16 -3.23 -3.70
CA GLU A 57 -1.03 -2.91 -2.28
C GLU A 57 -0.90 -1.40 -2.13
N LEU A 58 -1.58 -0.79 -1.16
CA LEU A 58 -1.41 0.64 -0.89
C LEU A 58 -0.48 0.83 0.31
N ALA A 59 0.61 1.54 0.10
CA ALA A 59 1.40 2.15 1.16
C ALA A 59 1.03 3.63 1.29
N LEU A 60 0.25 3.94 2.32
CA LEU A 60 -0.18 5.29 2.65
C LEU A 60 0.83 5.91 3.63
N VAL A 61 1.74 6.72 3.09
CA VAL A 61 2.77 7.44 3.83
C VAL A 61 2.21 8.78 4.28
N VAL A 62 2.11 8.99 5.57
CA VAL A 62 1.55 10.18 6.20
C VAL A 62 2.67 10.97 6.82
N ASP A 63 2.63 12.28 6.68
CA ASP A 63 3.49 13.17 7.43
C ASP A 63 3.31 12.94 8.95
N GLY A 64 4.41 12.88 9.69
CA GLY A 64 4.43 12.68 11.14
C GLY A 64 4.53 13.98 11.94
N TYR A 65 4.46 15.14 11.30
CA TYR A 65 4.52 16.44 11.97
C TYR A 65 3.24 16.71 12.78
N SER A 66 3.35 17.55 13.82
CA SER A 66 2.25 17.79 14.77
C SER A 66 1.01 18.43 14.14
N SER A 67 1.18 19.13 13.02
CA SER A 67 0.05 19.67 12.25
C SER A 67 -0.86 18.58 11.68
N MET A 68 -0.37 17.34 11.53
CA MET A 68 -1.15 16.22 11.01
C MET A 68 -2.26 15.73 11.94
N VAL A 69 -2.26 16.14 13.21
CA VAL A 69 -3.30 15.75 14.19
C VAL A 69 -4.71 16.15 13.72
N ILE A 70 -4.87 17.31 13.08
CA ILE A 70 -6.18 17.76 12.58
C ILE A 70 -6.65 16.95 11.36
N TRP A 71 -5.72 16.28 10.67
CA TRP A 71 -5.95 15.52 9.45
C TRP A 71 -6.22 14.03 9.71
N GLU A 72 -6.06 13.54 10.94
CA GLU A 72 -6.34 12.14 11.32
C GLU A 72 -7.74 11.66 10.92
N PRO A 73 -8.82 12.46 11.05
CA PRO A 73 -10.14 12.03 10.59
C PRO A 73 -10.19 11.82 9.07
N LEU A 74 -9.54 12.70 8.29
CA LEU A 74 -9.43 12.55 6.82
C LEU A 74 -8.65 11.27 6.46
N LEU A 75 -7.53 11.03 7.15
CA LEU A 75 -6.72 9.84 6.96
C LEU A 75 -7.54 8.55 7.20
N ALA A 76 -8.32 8.52 8.29
CA ALA A 76 -9.18 7.40 8.61
C ALA A 76 -10.26 7.18 7.55
N GLU A 77 -10.88 8.25 7.04
CA GLU A 77 -11.88 8.16 5.96
C GLU A 77 -11.25 7.66 4.65
N LEU A 78 -10.07 8.16 4.28
CA LEU A 78 -9.35 7.75 3.07
C LEU A 78 -8.92 6.29 3.16
N ARG A 79 -8.36 5.85 4.28
CA ARG A 79 -8.00 4.45 4.53
C ARG A 79 -9.21 3.54 4.36
N ARG A 80 -10.32 3.86 5.03
CA ARG A 80 -11.58 3.09 4.94
C ARG A 80 -12.11 3.02 3.50
N LEU A 81 -11.98 4.10 2.74
CA LEU A 81 -12.37 4.12 1.34
C LEU A 81 -11.55 3.10 0.53
N PHE A 82 -10.23 3.06 0.69
CA PHE A 82 -9.39 2.10 -0.02
C PHE A 82 -9.66 0.66 0.38
N GLU A 83 -9.79 0.38 1.69
CA GLU A 83 -10.12 -0.94 2.22
C GLU A 83 -11.44 -1.48 1.64
N ARG A 84 -12.46 -0.60 1.55
CA ARG A 84 -13.80 -0.95 1.05
C ARG A 84 -13.91 -0.90 -0.48
N SER A 85 -13.01 -0.21 -1.16
CA SER A 85 -13.06 -0.05 -2.62
C SER A 85 -12.86 -1.36 -3.38
N GLY A 86 -12.14 -2.31 -2.78
CA GLY A 86 -11.77 -3.56 -3.46
C GLY A 86 -10.60 -3.44 -4.43
N VAL A 87 -9.91 -2.30 -4.45
CA VAL A 87 -8.78 -2.02 -5.36
C VAL A 87 -7.49 -2.65 -4.87
N CYS A 88 -7.23 -2.53 -3.57
CA CYS A 88 -6.00 -3.00 -2.94
C CYS A 88 -6.25 -4.31 -2.19
N ARG A 89 -5.30 -5.24 -2.26
CA ARG A 89 -5.24 -6.45 -1.42
C ARG A 89 -4.99 -6.11 0.05
N ASP A 90 -4.20 -5.06 0.27
CA ASP A 90 -3.78 -4.60 1.59
C ASP A 90 -3.57 -3.08 1.56
N VAL A 91 -3.79 -2.43 2.71
CA VAL A 91 -3.64 -0.98 2.91
C VAL A 91 -2.84 -0.78 4.19
N ARG A 92 -1.60 -0.30 4.04
CA ARG A 92 -0.66 -0.08 5.15
C ARG A 92 -0.40 1.40 5.33
N VAL A 93 -0.53 1.86 6.57
CA VAL A 93 -0.21 3.23 6.94
C VAL A 93 1.20 3.31 7.51
N TRP A 94 1.95 4.28 7.03
CA TRP A 94 3.30 4.61 7.47
C TRP A 94 3.36 6.07 7.86
N ARG A 95 4.22 6.44 8.82
CA ARG A 95 4.46 7.85 9.17
C ARG A 95 5.89 8.27 8.88
N LEU A 96 6.06 9.41 8.22
CA LEU A 96 7.34 10.11 8.06
C LEU A 96 7.69 10.79 9.38
N VAL A 97 8.69 10.29 10.07
CA VAL A 97 9.14 10.84 11.35
C VAL A 97 10.54 11.41 11.17
N ALA A 98 10.75 12.64 11.63
CA ALA A 98 12.09 13.21 11.76
C ALA A 98 12.79 12.60 12.98
N ASP A 99 13.93 11.97 12.74
CA ASP A 99 14.84 11.47 13.75
C ASP A 99 15.79 12.60 14.14
N SER A 100 15.55 13.19 15.31
CA SER A 100 16.36 14.26 15.89
C SER A 100 17.52 13.75 16.75
N SER A 101 17.69 12.43 16.90
CA SER A 101 18.63 11.84 17.85
C SER A 101 20.12 11.99 17.48
N ARG A 102 20.43 12.43 16.25
CA ARG A 102 21.82 12.50 15.73
C ARG A 102 22.27 13.87 15.24
N GLY A 103 21.55 14.95 15.54
CA GLY A 103 21.89 16.30 15.07
C GLY A 103 21.65 16.55 13.58
N GLU A 104 21.37 15.50 12.79
CA GLU A 104 20.84 15.55 11.43
C GLU A 104 19.40 15.01 11.45
N ALA A 105 18.43 15.77 10.94
CA ALA A 105 17.05 15.32 10.81
C ALA A 105 16.97 14.18 9.76
N ARG A 106 17.07 12.93 10.19
CA ARG A 106 16.92 11.77 9.30
C ARG A 106 15.46 11.35 9.25
N LEU A 107 14.93 11.06 8.07
CA LEU A 107 13.55 10.59 7.97
C LEU A 107 13.48 9.09 8.17
N ARG A 108 12.54 8.66 9.01
CA ARG A 108 12.19 7.25 9.24
C ARG A 108 10.74 7.03 8.90
N LEU A 109 10.41 5.78 8.56
CA LEU A 109 9.04 5.33 8.49
C LEU A 109 8.70 4.56 9.75
N ALA A 110 7.59 4.88 10.39
CA ALA A 110 7.00 4.05 11.44
C ALA A 110 5.71 3.42 10.93
N ASN A 111 5.48 2.15 11.22
CA ASN A 111 4.17 1.54 11.01
C ASN A 111 3.19 1.97 12.11
N GLU A 112 1.94 1.52 12.01
CA GLU A 112 0.89 1.83 12.99
C GLU A 112 1.21 1.37 14.42
N SER A 113 2.05 0.35 14.58
CA SER A 113 2.53 -0.12 15.89
C SER A 113 3.65 0.75 16.47
N GLY A 114 4.01 1.86 15.82
CA GLY A 114 5.14 2.71 16.21
C GLY A 114 6.51 2.08 15.93
N ARG A 115 6.55 0.89 15.33
CA ARG A 115 7.80 0.21 15.00
C ARG A 115 8.42 0.91 13.80
N CYS A 116 9.57 1.53 14.02
CA CYS A 116 10.35 2.12 12.94
C CYS A 116 10.84 1.03 11.99
N VAL A 117 10.54 1.20 10.71
CA VAL A 117 11.15 0.46 9.61
C VAL A 117 12.64 0.73 9.61
N ARG A 118 13.44 -0.29 9.32
CA ARG A 118 14.90 -0.17 9.33
C ARG A 118 15.38 0.66 8.14
N HIS A 119 14.74 0.55 6.97
CA HIS A 119 15.02 1.40 5.82
C HIS A 119 13.78 1.87 5.05
N VAL A 120 13.74 3.16 4.75
CA VAL A 120 12.68 3.85 3.99
C VAL A 120 12.56 3.36 2.52
N ARG A 121 13.61 2.66 2.04
CA ARG A 121 13.64 1.94 0.77
C ARG A 121 12.84 0.64 0.78
N GLU A 122 12.46 0.08 1.94
CA GLU A 122 11.63 -1.13 2.03
C GLU A 122 10.22 -0.95 1.43
N LEU A 123 9.79 0.31 1.24
CA LEU A 123 8.59 0.61 0.47
C LEU A 123 8.74 0.30 -1.02
N VAL A 124 9.95 0.33 -1.56
CA VAL A 124 10.22 -0.10 -2.94
C VAL A 124 10.16 -1.62 -2.98
N GLU A 125 8.99 -2.15 -3.29
CA GLU A 125 8.76 -3.59 -3.44
C GLU A 125 9.17 -4.03 -4.85
N GLY A 126 9.89 -5.15 -4.97
CA GLY A 126 10.34 -5.67 -6.27
C GLY A 126 9.22 -6.17 -7.20
N THR A 127 7.96 -6.15 -6.75
CA THR A 127 6.82 -6.72 -7.48
C THR A 127 6.14 -5.74 -8.43
N GLY A 128 6.41 -4.44 -8.32
CA GLY A 128 5.75 -3.39 -9.09
C GLY A 128 4.25 -3.28 -8.82
N ARG A 129 3.77 -3.81 -7.69
CA ARG A 129 2.34 -3.86 -7.31
C ARG A 129 1.99 -2.91 -6.16
N ARG A 130 2.97 -2.23 -5.57
CA ARG A 130 2.74 -1.31 -4.46
C ARG A 130 2.57 0.12 -4.94
N LEU A 131 1.36 0.65 -4.76
CA LEU A 131 1.06 2.06 -4.91
C LEU A 131 1.51 2.82 -3.66
N ILE A 132 2.37 3.82 -3.82
CA ILE A 132 2.85 4.66 -2.71
C ILE A 132 2.17 6.02 -2.79
N TRP A 133 1.39 6.37 -1.77
CA TRP A 133 0.73 7.68 -1.65
C TRP A 133 1.28 8.43 -0.46
N VAL A 134 1.70 9.68 -0.69
CA VAL A 134 2.21 10.55 0.36
C VAL A 134 1.17 11.62 0.68
N LEU A 135 0.75 11.70 1.94
CA LEU A 135 -0.17 12.71 2.45
C LEU A 135 0.58 13.62 3.42
N SER A 136 0.60 14.91 3.10
CA SER A 136 1.25 15.94 3.90
C SER A 136 0.57 17.28 3.66
N ASP A 137 0.61 18.15 4.66
CA ASP A 137 0.30 19.57 4.53
C ASP A 137 1.54 20.42 4.18
N CYS A 138 2.70 19.77 4.01
CA CYS A 138 4.00 20.32 3.66
C CYS A 138 4.51 21.40 4.64
N VAL A 139 4.03 21.42 5.89
CA VAL A 139 4.39 22.46 6.87
C VAL A 139 5.72 22.16 7.56
N ALA A 140 6.03 20.87 7.76
CA ALA A 140 7.21 20.44 8.51
C ALA A 140 8.54 20.97 7.90
N PRO A 141 9.56 21.30 8.72
CA PRO A 141 10.82 21.85 8.22
C PRO A 141 11.54 20.98 7.18
N TYR A 142 11.41 19.65 7.28
CA TYR A 142 12.01 18.72 6.32
C TYR A 142 11.40 18.79 4.90
N TRP A 143 10.33 19.54 4.67
CA TRP A 143 9.82 19.79 3.31
C TRP A 143 10.51 20.93 2.58
N ARG A 144 11.32 21.75 3.26
CA ARG A 144 11.98 22.91 2.65
C ARG A 144 13.40 22.58 2.19
N ASP A 145 14.24 22.14 3.13
CA ASP A 145 15.68 22.00 2.92
C ASP A 145 16.19 20.58 3.20
N ASN A 146 15.49 19.56 2.68
CA ASN A 146 15.89 18.15 2.86
C ASN A 146 16.04 17.43 1.51
N ALA A 147 17.24 17.52 0.92
CA ALA A 147 17.54 16.84 -0.35
C ALA A 147 17.29 15.32 -0.28
N ALA A 148 17.58 14.69 0.86
CA ALA A 148 17.37 13.26 1.04
C ALA A 148 15.88 12.86 0.98
N LEU A 149 14.96 13.72 1.46
CA LEU A 149 13.52 13.50 1.30
C LEU A 149 13.13 13.55 -0.18
N PHE A 150 13.58 14.57 -0.92
CA PHE A 150 13.22 14.71 -2.32
C PHE A 150 13.78 13.60 -3.20
N ASP A 151 15.01 13.14 -2.94
CA ASP A 151 15.59 11.98 -3.61
C ASP A 151 14.80 10.69 -3.33
N LEU A 152 14.32 10.54 -2.10
CA LEU A 152 13.46 9.44 -1.73
C LEU A 152 12.09 9.49 -2.44
N LEU A 153 11.45 10.66 -2.50
CA LEU A 153 10.18 10.83 -3.22
C LEU A 153 10.35 10.53 -4.71
N ARG A 154 11.48 10.93 -5.32
CA ARG A 154 11.84 10.58 -6.70
C ARG A 154 12.07 9.08 -6.87
N LEU A 155 12.64 8.40 -5.89
CA LEU A 155 12.80 6.95 -5.91
C LEU A 155 11.43 6.26 -5.88
N TRP A 156 10.54 6.69 -4.98
CA TRP A 156 9.18 6.12 -4.89
C TRP A 156 8.36 6.37 -6.15
N SER A 157 8.43 7.57 -6.74
CA SER A 157 7.68 7.88 -7.96
C SER A 157 8.05 6.95 -9.13
N ARG A 158 9.31 6.54 -9.21
CA ARG A 158 9.82 5.59 -10.22
C ARG A 158 9.44 4.13 -9.96
N SER A 159 8.97 3.82 -8.75
CA SER A 159 8.66 2.46 -8.29
C SER A 159 7.16 2.16 -8.32
N ASN A 160 6.33 3.13 -8.73
CA ASN A 160 4.88 2.98 -8.78
C ASN A 160 4.44 1.95 -9.85
N PRO A 161 3.29 1.29 -9.64
CA PRO A 161 2.73 0.32 -10.57
C PRO A 161 2.41 0.98 -11.93
N LEU A 162 2.79 0.29 -13.01
CA LEU A 162 2.44 0.62 -14.40
C LEU A 162 1.11 -0.04 -14.82
#